data_AF-A0A5X6PAA9-F1
#
_entry.id   AF-A0A5X6PAA9-F1
#
_cell.length_a   1.000
_cell.length_b   1.000
_cell.length_c   1.000
_cell.angle_alpha   90.00
_cell.angle_beta   90.00
_cell.angle_gamma   90.00
#
_symmetry.space_group_name_H-M   'P 1'
#
loop_
_entity.id
_entity.type
_entity.pdbx_description
1 polymer ?
#
loop_
_entity_poly.entity_id
_entity_poly.type
_entity_poly.pdbx_seq_one_letter_code
_entity_poly.pdbx_strand_id
1 'polypeptide(L)'
;VYNGQVFIRSALIQEASIDFAKITDSLQSANFIPGGGGRGWNLPKSGSPEFHGKLYADSGEFAFNGVNNVTRIDGNGITVNLSGGGRVVVGRWT
;
A
#
# COMPACT_ATOMS: atom_id res chain seq x y z
N VAL A 1 3.18 -25.98 -24.07
CA VAL A 1 2.90 -24.56 -24.38
C VAL A 1 1.72 -24.52 -25.33
N TYR A 2 0.61 -23.92 -24.92
CA TYR A 2 -0.56 -23.72 -25.80
C TYR A 2 -0.69 -22.22 -26.02
N ASN A 3 -0.67 -21.74 -27.27
CA ASN A 3 -0.78 -20.31 -27.58
C ASN A 3 0.26 -19.41 -26.88
N GLY A 4 1.48 -19.91 -26.65
CA GLY A 4 2.53 -19.20 -25.90
C GLY A 4 2.30 -19.11 -24.39
N GLN A 5 1.25 -19.73 -23.87
CA GLN A 5 0.87 -19.69 -22.45
C GLN A 5 1.33 -20.95 -21.71
N VAL A 6 1.68 -20.74 -20.44
CA VAL A 6 1.98 -21.80 -19.47
C VAL A 6 0.96 -21.71 -18.35
N PHE A 7 0.30 -22.82 -18.04
CA PHE A 7 -0.65 -22.92 -16.93
C PHE A 7 -0.01 -23.70 -15.79
N ILE A 8 0.12 -23.07 -14.63
CA ILE A 8 0.75 -23.64 -13.45
C ILE A 8 -0.25 -23.55 -12.31
N ARG A 9 -0.59 -24.69 -11.69
CA ARG A 9 -1.43 -24.72 -10.48
C ARG A 9 -0.63 -24.36 -9.22
N SER A 10 0.62 -24.81 -9.14
CA SER A 10 1.54 -24.54 -8.03
C SER A 10 2.98 -24.74 -8.49
N ALA A 11 3.89 -23.88 -8.04
CA ALA A 11 5.34 -24.05 -8.24
C ALA A 11 6.09 -23.58 -7.00
N LEU A 12 7.20 -24.26 -6.69
CA LEU A 12 8.22 -23.75 -5.77
C LEU A 12 9.29 -23.08 -6.62
N ILE A 13 9.49 -21.78 -6.41
CA ILE A 13 10.46 -20.99 -7.15
C ILE A 13 11.45 -20.44 -6.12
N GLN A 14 12.72 -20.81 -6.25
CA GLN A 14 13.75 -20.37 -5.32
C GLN A 14 13.98 -18.86 -5.44
N GLU A 15 14.08 -18.35 -6.67
CA GLU A 15 14.25 -16.93 -6.99
C GLU A 15 13.50 -16.60 -8.29
N ALA A 16 12.91 -15.41 -8.37
CA ALA A 16 12.19 -14.94 -9.55
C ALA A 16 12.54 -13.48 -9.83
N SER A 17 12.83 -13.17 -11.10
CA SER A 17 12.82 -11.81 -11.64
C SER A 17 11.75 -11.74 -12.72
N ILE A 18 10.89 -10.73 -12.69
CA ILE A 18 9.78 -10.56 -13.62
C ILE A 18 9.76 -9.10 -14.07
N ASP A 19 9.99 -8.86 -15.36
CA ASP A 19 10.03 -7.49 -15.91
C ASP A 19 8.64 -6.86 -15.98
N PHE A 20 7.60 -7.65 -16.27
CA PHE A 20 6.21 -7.20 -16.22
C PHE A 20 5.28 -8.35 -15.79
N ALA A 21 4.30 -8.03 -14.93
CA ALA A 21 3.26 -8.96 -14.52
C ALA A 21 1.89 -8.26 -14.51
N LYS A 22 0.85 -8.95 -14.97
CA LYS A 22 -0.55 -8.58 -14.70
C LYS A 22 -1.07 -9.45 -13.58
N ILE A 23 -1.55 -8.82 -12.52
CA ILE A 23 -2.15 -9.50 -11.37
C ILE A 23 -3.67 -9.47 -11.56
N THR A 24 -4.28 -10.65 -11.70
CA THR A 24 -5.72 -10.79 -11.96
C THR A 24 -6.56 -10.82 -10.69
N ASP A 25 -5.93 -11.04 -9.53
CA ASP A 25 -6.57 -11.02 -8.22
C ASP A 25 -5.73 -10.30 -7.16
N SER A 26 -4.73 -10.97 -6.57
CA SER A 26 -3.83 -10.38 -5.58
C SER A 26 -2.45 -11.02 -5.56
N LEU A 27 -1.46 -10.28 -5.06
CA LEU A 27 -0.18 -10.80 -4.59
C LEU A 27 -0.08 -10.50 -3.09
N GLN A 28 0.16 -11.50 -2.26
CA GLN A 28 0.11 -11.34 -0.80
C GLN A 28 1.07 -12.26 -0.07
N SER A 29 1.42 -11.90 1.16
CA SER A 29 2.12 -12.80 2.08
C SER A 29 1.23 -13.99 2.46
N ALA A 30 1.85 -15.16 2.68
CA ALA A 30 1.12 -16.39 3.04
C ALA A 30 0.33 -16.29 4.35
N ASN A 31 0.72 -15.40 5.27
CA ASN A 31 0.06 -15.19 6.56
C ASN A 31 -0.80 -13.92 6.59
N PHE A 32 -1.14 -13.35 5.42
CA PHE A 32 -1.93 -12.12 5.37
C PHE A 32 -3.28 -12.29 6.06
N ILE A 33 -3.57 -11.36 6.98
CA ILE A 33 -4.87 -11.20 7.63
C ILE A 33 -5.25 -9.72 7.43
N PRO A 34 -6.35 -9.40 6.75
CA PRO A 34 -6.73 -8.02 6.45
C PRO A 34 -7.24 -7.27 7.69
N GLY A 35 -7.20 -5.93 7.64
CA GLY A 35 -7.86 -5.04 8.60
C GLY A 35 -7.07 -4.73 9.86
N GLY A 36 -7.62 -3.87 10.73
CA GLY A 36 -6.95 -3.40 11.95
C GLY A 36 -6.63 -4.55 12.93
N GLY A 37 -5.36 -4.64 13.34
CA GLY A 37 -4.84 -5.79 14.10
C GLY A 37 -4.46 -7.00 13.24
N GLY A 38 -4.53 -6.84 11.92
CA GLY A 38 -4.07 -7.78 10.91
C GLY A 38 -2.55 -7.96 10.91
N ARG A 39 -2.08 -8.80 9.98
CA ARG A 39 -0.66 -9.10 9.81
C ARG A 39 -0.34 -9.35 8.34
N GLY A 40 0.93 -9.24 7.97
CA GLY A 40 1.38 -9.49 6.60
C GLY A 40 1.08 -8.32 5.65
N TRP A 41 1.04 -8.60 4.35
CA TRP A 41 0.79 -7.60 3.31
C TRP A 41 0.01 -8.17 2.13
N ASN A 42 -0.67 -7.27 1.41
CA ASN A 42 -1.47 -7.59 0.23
C ASN A 42 -1.41 -6.46 -0.81
N LEU A 43 -1.26 -6.85 -2.08
CA LEU A 43 -1.29 -6.01 -3.28
C LEU A 43 -2.45 -6.50 -4.18
N PRO A 44 -3.69 -6.08 -3.90
CA PRO A 44 -4.85 -6.50 -4.66
C PRO A 44 -5.00 -5.69 -5.95
N LYS A 45 -5.66 -6.27 -6.95
CA LYS A 45 -6.02 -5.59 -8.21
C LYS A 45 -6.87 -4.32 -8.01
N SER A 46 -7.52 -4.19 -6.86
CA SER A 46 -8.38 -3.04 -6.52
C SER A 46 -7.59 -1.76 -6.27
N GLY A 47 -6.26 -1.82 -6.19
CA GLY A 47 -5.41 -0.64 -6.01
C GLY A 47 -5.35 -0.11 -4.58
N SER A 48 -5.85 -0.86 -3.59
CA SER A 48 -5.77 -0.53 -2.17
C SER A 48 -4.83 -1.51 -1.45
N PRO A 49 -3.51 -1.32 -1.53
CA PRO A 49 -2.56 -2.20 -0.87
C PRO A 49 -2.62 -2.04 0.65
N GLU A 50 -2.42 -3.15 1.36
CA GLU A 50 -2.40 -3.18 2.82
C GLU A 50 -1.06 -3.74 3.31
N PHE A 51 -0.43 -3.02 4.24
CA PHE A 51 0.83 -3.41 4.85
C PHE A 51 0.69 -3.34 6.37
N HIS A 52 0.65 -4.51 7.01
CA HIS A 52 0.67 -4.61 8.48
C HIS A 52 2.10 -4.71 8.96
N GLY A 53 2.66 -3.56 9.32
CA GLY A 53 4.02 -3.44 9.79
C GLY A 53 4.57 -2.05 9.52
N LYS A 54 5.88 -1.96 9.44
CA LYS A 54 6.56 -0.70 9.12
C LYS A 54 6.76 -0.62 7.60
N LEU A 55 6.27 0.46 7.02
CA LEU A 55 6.63 0.85 5.66
C LEU A 55 7.94 1.65 5.73
N TYR A 56 9.03 1.08 5.21
CA TYR A 56 10.34 1.73 5.14
C TYR A 56 10.57 2.23 3.71
N ALA A 57 10.97 3.50 3.59
CA ALA A 57 11.32 4.10 2.31
C ALA A 57 12.54 5.02 2.51
N ASP A 58 13.53 4.94 1.61
CA ASP A 58 14.70 5.82 1.62
C ASP A 58 14.30 7.29 1.38
N SER A 59 13.17 7.53 0.70
CA SER A 59 12.48 8.82 0.53
C SER A 59 11.01 8.59 0.10
N GLY A 60 10.12 9.57 0.21
CA GLY A 60 8.72 9.39 -0.22
C GLY A 60 7.90 10.67 -0.42
N GLU A 61 7.17 10.72 -1.54
CA GLU A 61 6.07 11.67 -1.81
C GLU A 61 4.74 10.96 -1.56
N PHE A 62 4.24 11.02 -0.33
CA PHE A 62 2.92 10.48 0.01
C PHE A 62 1.86 11.51 -0.29
N ALA A 63 1.35 11.46 -1.51
CA ALA A 63 0.23 12.26 -1.94
C ALA A 63 -1.06 11.66 -1.36
N PHE A 64 -1.43 12.11 -0.15
CA PHE A 64 -2.76 11.85 0.42
C PHE A 64 -3.84 12.78 -0.16
N ASN A 65 -3.52 13.47 -1.26
CA ASN A 65 -4.39 14.41 -1.92
C ASN A 65 -5.39 13.68 -2.84
N GLY A 66 -6.56 13.37 -2.29
CA GLY A 66 -7.76 13.44 -3.12
C GLY A 66 -7.94 14.85 -3.71
N VAL A 67 -8.82 15.00 -4.70
CA VAL A 67 -9.24 16.31 -5.24
C VAL A 67 -9.44 17.28 -4.07
N ASN A 68 -8.66 18.37 -4.04
CA ASN A 68 -8.62 19.45 -3.04
C ASN A 68 -7.56 19.42 -1.90
N ASN A 69 -6.37 18.82 -2.09
CA ASN A 69 -5.17 19.04 -1.26
C ASN A 69 -5.30 18.71 0.24
N VAL A 70 -5.40 17.43 0.60
CA VAL A 70 -5.86 17.07 1.94
C VAL A 70 -4.86 16.17 2.67
N THR A 71 -4.43 16.67 3.84
CA THR A 71 -4.27 15.91 5.08
C THR A 71 -3.24 14.79 5.22
N ARG A 72 -2.45 14.91 6.30
CA ARG A 72 -1.60 13.87 6.90
C ARG A 72 -2.25 13.29 8.17
N ILE A 73 -2.18 11.97 8.37
CA ILE A 73 -2.70 11.24 9.54
C ILE A 73 -1.61 10.27 10.06
N ASP A 74 -1.26 10.37 11.33
CA ASP A 74 -0.29 9.47 11.99
C ASP A 74 -0.58 9.28 13.49
N GLY A 75 0.31 8.59 14.21
CA GLY A 75 0.18 8.34 15.65
C GLY A 75 0.25 9.57 16.56
N ASN A 76 0.58 10.74 16.01
CA ASN A 76 0.54 12.05 16.66
C ASN A 76 -0.70 12.84 16.25
N GLY A 77 -1.56 12.29 15.40
CA GLY A 77 -2.74 12.95 14.89
C GLY A 77 -2.52 13.57 13.51
N ILE A 78 -3.14 14.72 13.26
CA ILE A 78 -3.54 15.14 11.92
C ILE A 78 -3.03 16.55 11.62
N THR A 79 -2.51 16.75 10.41
CA THR A 79 -2.18 18.08 9.88
C THR A 79 -2.90 18.32 8.56
N VAL A 80 -3.58 19.46 8.44
CA VAL A 80 -4.39 19.83 7.26
C VAL A 80 -4.07 21.26 6.83
N ASN A 81 -3.82 21.46 5.54
CA ASN A 81 -3.66 22.79 4.94
C ASN A 81 -5.03 23.33 4.51
N LEU A 82 -5.26 24.62 4.71
CA LEU A 82 -6.54 25.26 4.38
C LEU A 82 -6.46 26.01 3.05
N SER A 83 -7.48 25.84 2.21
CA SER A 83 -7.67 26.67 1.02
C SER A 83 -7.99 28.11 1.45
N GLY A 84 -7.18 29.06 0.99
CA GLY A 84 -7.25 30.45 1.44
C GLY A 84 -6.22 30.84 2.54
N GLY A 85 -5.40 29.89 3.02
CA GLY A 85 -4.31 30.14 3.96
C GLY A 85 -4.55 29.56 5.37
N GLY A 86 -3.47 29.12 6.02
CA GLY A 86 -3.48 28.52 7.37
C GLY A 86 -3.38 26.99 7.38
N ARG A 87 -3.13 26.42 8.56
CA ARG A 87 -3.10 24.98 8.79
C ARG A 87 -3.68 24.62 10.16
N VAL A 88 -4.28 23.45 10.24
CA VAL A 88 -4.75 22.86 11.50
C VAL A 88 -3.82 21.72 11.87
N VAL A 89 -3.40 21.66 13.13
CA VAL A 89 -2.64 20.55 13.73
C VAL A 89 -3.44 20.02 14.92
N VAL A 90 -3.61 18.70 14.98
CA VAL A 90 -4.31 18.01 16.07
C VAL A 90 -3.45 16.83 16.50
N GLY A 91 -3.12 16.73 17.79
CA GLY A 91 -2.07 15.84 18.28
C GLY A 91 -1.56 16.22 19.66
N ARG A 92 -0.60 15.50 20.25
CA ARG A 92 0.12 16.08 21.40
C ARG A 92 0.74 17.40 20.93
N TRP A 93 0.24 18.51 21.47
CA TRP A 93 0.93 19.78 21.43
C TRP A 93 1.79 19.86 22.68
N THR A 94 3.11 19.89 22.50
CA THR A 94 4.06 20.43 23.46
C THR A 94 4.74 21.60 22.81
#